data_AF-A0A367LV94-F1
#
_entry.id   AF-A0A367LV94-F1
#
_cell.length_a   1.000
_cell.length_b   1.000
_cell.length_c   1.000
_cell.angle_alpha   90.00
_cell.angle_beta   90.00
_cell.angle_gamma   90.00
#
_symmetry.space_group_name_H-M   'P 1'
#
loop_
_entity.id
_entity.type
_entity.pdbx_description
1 polymer ?
#
loop_
_entity_poly.entity_id
_entity_poly.type
_entity_poly.pdbx_seq_one_letter_code
_entity_poly.pdbx_strand_id
1 'polypeptide(L)'
;SGSGKSSLAFGTIYAEAQRRYFESVAPYARRLIDQAGVPDVDAIDGLPPAVALQQQRGSSNARSSVGSVTTLSSLVRMMYSRAGAYPANQPMLYAEDFSPNTP
;
A
#
# COMPACT_ATOMS: atom_id res chain seq x y z
N SER A 1 -10.66 -26.13 8.05
CA SER A 1 -10.42 -25.14 6.98
C SER A 1 -11.27 -25.55 5.79
N GLY A 2 -12.19 -24.72 5.27
CA GLY A 2 -13.09 -25.13 4.17
C GLY A 2 -14.57 -24.72 4.30
N SER A 3 -14.97 -24.05 5.37
CA SER A 3 -16.37 -23.62 5.56
C SER A 3 -16.77 -22.38 4.74
N GLY A 4 -16.02 -22.02 3.69
CA GLY A 4 -16.33 -20.86 2.84
C GLY A 4 -16.03 -19.46 3.41
N LYS A 5 -15.60 -19.32 4.67
CA LYS A 5 -15.38 -17.99 5.31
C LYS A 5 -14.47 -17.06 4.51
N SER A 6 -13.29 -17.53 4.11
CA SER A 6 -12.35 -16.73 3.32
C SER A 6 -12.87 -16.44 1.92
N SER A 7 -13.63 -17.37 1.33
CA SER A 7 -14.29 -17.18 0.04
C SER A 7 -15.30 -16.06 0.13
N LEU A 8 -16.18 -16.08 1.14
CA LEU A 8 -17.16 -15.03 1.36
C LEU A 8 -16.51 -13.68 1.66
N ALA A 9 -15.54 -13.64 2.58
CA ALA A 9 -14.92 -12.40 3.02
C ALA A 9 -14.07 -11.73 1.92
N PHE A 10 -13.16 -12.50 1.28
CA PHE A 10 -12.21 -11.95 0.32
C PHE A 10 -12.67 -12.09 -1.13
N GLY A 11 -13.20 -13.27 -1.48
CA GLY A 11 -13.63 -13.59 -2.84
C GLY A 11 -14.96 -12.95 -3.24
N THR A 12 -15.83 -12.61 -2.27
CA THR A 12 -17.14 -11.99 -2.54
C THR A 12 -17.22 -10.57 -2.01
N ILE A 13 -17.21 -10.37 -0.68
CA ILE A 13 -17.50 -9.07 -0.06
C ILE A 13 -16.41 -8.03 -0.40
N TYR A 14 -15.14 -8.35 -0.17
CA TYR A 14 -14.04 -7.44 -0.47
C TYR A 14 -13.90 -7.18 -1.97
N ALA A 15 -13.97 -8.23 -2.80
CA ALA A 15 -13.90 -8.11 -4.25
C ALA A 15 -14.98 -7.17 -4.80
N GLU A 16 -16.23 -7.33 -4.34
CA GLU A 16 -17.33 -6.48 -4.78
C GLU A 16 -17.19 -5.03 -4.31
N ALA A 17 -16.77 -4.81 -3.06
CA ALA A 17 -16.51 -3.48 -2.53
C ALA A 17 -15.38 -2.76 -3.28
N GLN A 18 -14.31 -3.49 -3.62
CA GLN A 18 -13.17 -2.97 -4.38
C GLN A 18 -13.58 -2.64 -5.83
N ARG A 19 -14.35 -3.51 -6.49
CA ARG A 19 -14.87 -3.32 -7.84
C ARG A 19 -15.69 -2.03 -7.93
N ARG A 20 -16.65 -1.83 -7.02
CA ARG A 20 -17.48 -0.60 -6.94
C ARG A 20 -16.65 0.65 -6.68
N TYR A 21 -15.67 0.56 -5.80
CA TYR A 21 -14.76 1.69 -5.56
C TYR A 21 -14.04 2.09 -6.84
N PHE A 22 -13.54 1.13 -7.63
CA PHE A 22 -12.87 1.43 -8.90
C PHE A 22 -13.79 1.94 -10.02
N GLU A 23 -15.09 1.67 -9.97
CA GLU A 23 -16.07 2.31 -10.86
C GLU A 23 -16.17 3.83 -10.66
N SER A 24 -15.74 4.35 -9.50
CA SER A 24 -15.64 5.80 -9.25
C SER A 24 -14.31 6.42 -9.73
N VAL A 25 -13.31 5.60 -10.02
CA VAL A 25 -11.96 6.04 -10.43
C VAL A 25 -11.91 6.35 -11.93
N ALA A 26 -11.07 7.30 -12.35
CA ALA A 26 -10.88 7.67 -13.75
C ALA A 26 -10.52 6.46 -14.64
N PRO A 27 -11.04 6.36 -15.87
CA PRO A 27 -10.84 5.18 -16.74
C PRO A 27 -9.37 4.81 -16.98
N TYR A 28 -8.49 5.81 -17.07
CA TYR A 28 -7.06 5.59 -17.25
C TYR A 28 -6.42 4.92 -16.03
N ALA A 29 -6.73 5.39 -14.82
CA ALA A 29 -6.18 4.84 -13.59
C ALA A 29 -6.65 3.40 -13.33
N ARG A 30 -7.84 3.01 -13.80
CA ARG A 30 -8.32 1.62 -13.71
C ARG A 30 -7.42 0.62 -14.42
N ARG A 31 -6.69 1.03 -15.48
CA ARG A 31 -5.76 0.15 -16.21
C ARG A 31 -4.46 -0.10 -15.47
N LEU A 32 -4.13 0.73 -14.47
CA LEU A 32 -2.88 0.64 -13.70
C LEU A 32 -3.02 -0.18 -12.41
N ILE A 33 -4.25 -0.59 -12.08
CA ILE A 33 -4.57 -1.22 -10.79
C ILE A 33 -4.99 -2.66 -11.05
N ASP A 34 -4.36 -3.58 -10.31
CA ASP A 34 -4.79 -4.97 -10.28
C ASP A 34 -6.14 -5.08 -9.57
N GLN A 35 -7.14 -5.57 -10.29
CA GLN A 35 -8.51 -5.68 -9.78
C GLN A 35 -8.71 -7.08 -9.21
N ALA A 36 -9.32 -7.18 -8.03
CA ALA A 36 -9.95 -8.42 -7.63
C ALA A 36 -10.97 -8.79 -8.73
N GLY A 37 -10.92 -10.03 -9.22
CA GLY A 37 -11.81 -10.51 -10.27
C GLY A 37 -13.29 -10.29 -9.92
N VAL A 38 -14.16 -10.36 -10.94
CA VAL A 38 -15.61 -10.21 -10.73
C VAL A 38 -16.10 -11.35 -9.81
N PRO A 39 -16.67 -11.05 -8.64
CA PRO A 39 -17.16 -12.07 -7.72
C PRO A 39 -18.44 -12.73 -8.27
N ASP A 40 -18.61 -14.01 -7.98
CA ASP A 40 -19.84 -14.75 -8.28
C ASP A 40 -20.89 -14.42 -7.20
N VAL A 41 -21.75 -13.45 -7.49
CA VAL A 41 -22.83 -13.00 -6.59
C VAL A 41 -23.96 -12.36 -7.40
N ASP A 42 -25.21 -12.58 -6.98
CA ASP A 42 -26.38 -12.00 -7.64
C ASP A 42 -26.48 -10.48 -7.40
N ALA A 43 -26.56 -10.08 -6.12
CA ALA A 43 -26.64 -8.68 -5.72
C ALA A 43 -26.15 -8.50 -4.28
N ILE A 44 -25.53 -7.35 -4.02
CA ILE A 44 -25.20 -6.87 -2.68
C ILE A 44 -25.47 -5.38 -2.67
N ASP A 45 -26.11 -4.83 -1.64
CA ASP A 45 -26.33 -3.39 -1.52
C ASP A 45 -25.65 -2.83 -0.27
N GLY A 46 -25.38 -1.52 -0.27
CA GLY A 46 -24.85 -0.83 0.91
C GLY A 46 -23.40 -1.16 1.28
N LEU A 47 -22.59 -1.73 0.37
CA LEU A 47 -21.17 -1.95 0.61
C LEU A 47 -20.39 -0.62 0.60
N PRO A 48 -19.73 -0.24 1.71
CA PRO A 48 -18.75 0.84 1.67
C PRO A 48 -17.46 0.38 0.98
N PRO A 49 -16.58 1.31 0.58
CA PRO A 49 -15.21 0.96 0.17
C PRO A 49 -14.53 0.12 1.26
N ALA A 50 -13.89 -0.97 0.86
CA ALA A 50 -13.28 -1.93 1.78
C ALA A 50 -11.77 -2.06 1.55
N VAL A 51 -11.03 -2.35 2.63
CA VAL A 51 -9.61 -2.68 2.60
C VAL A 51 -9.41 -4.04 3.26
N ALA A 52 -8.81 -4.98 2.54
CA ALA A 52 -8.49 -6.29 3.08
C ALA A 52 -7.14 -6.26 3.81
N LEU A 53 -7.15 -6.57 5.10
CA LEU A 53 -5.93 -6.82 5.88
C LEU A 53 -5.63 -8.31 5.87
N GLN A 54 -4.90 -8.76 4.84
CA GLN A 54 -4.45 -10.14 4.76
C GLN A 54 -3.08 -10.30 5.40
N GLN A 55 -2.82 -11.46 6.01
CA GLN A 55 -1.46 -11.87 6.35
C GLN A 55 -0.71 -12.17 5.05
N GLN A 56 -0.26 -11.12 4.36
CA GLN A 56 0.67 -11.26 3.26
C GLN A 56 2.02 -11.66 3.85
N ARG A 57 2.43 -12.90 3.58
CA ARG A 57 3.84 -13.27 3.69
C ARG A 57 4.55 -12.61 2.51
N GLY A 58 4.87 -11.33 2.63
CA GLY A 58 5.57 -10.59 1.60
C GLY A 58 6.90 -11.27 1.28
N SER A 59 7.32 -11.25 0.01
CA SER A 59 8.68 -11.61 -0.34
C SER A 59 9.63 -10.60 0.31
N SER A 60 10.61 -11.11 1.07
CA SER A 60 11.66 -10.28 1.64
C SER A 60 12.50 -9.71 0.50
N ASN A 61 12.34 -8.42 0.18
CA ASN A 61 13.32 -7.67 -0.58
C ASN A 61 14.43 -7.21 0.38
N ALA A 62 15.69 -7.40 0.03
CA ALA A 62 16.85 -7.01 0.84
C ALA A 62 16.86 -5.51 1.22
N ARG A 63 16.15 -4.66 0.46
CA ARG A 63 16.01 -3.22 0.75
C ARG A 63 14.79 -2.87 1.62
N SER A 64 13.92 -3.84 1.93
CA SER A 64 12.73 -3.61 2.74
C SER A 64 13.04 -3.78 4.23
N SER A 65 12.64 -2.80 5.03
CA SER A 65 12.71 -2.84 6.49
C SER A 65 11.36 -2.50 7.11
N VAL A 66 11.21 -2.70 8.42
CA VAL A 66 10.01 -2.22 9.15
C VAL A 66 9.81 -0.71 8.94
N GLY A 67 10.89 0.07 8.90
CA GLY A 67 10.84 1.51 8.67
C GLY A 67 10.31 1.88 7.28
N SER A 68 10.61 1.09 6.24
CA SER A 68 10.07 1.33 4.89
C SER A 68 8.61 0.90 4.77
N VAL A 69 8.22 -0.25 5.36
CA VAL A 69 6.84 -0.76 5.31
C VAL A 69 5.88 0.15 6.07
N THR A 70 6.30 0.69 7.20
CA THR A 70 5.51 1.61 8.03
C THR A 70 5.58 3.06 7.56
N THR A 71 6.37 3.37 6.52
CA THR A 71 6.67 4.73 6.03
C THR A 71 7.43 5.63 7.01
N LEU A 72 7.80 5.12 8.19
CA LEU A 72 8.55 5.86 9.21
C LEU A 72 9.89 6.38 8.70
N SER A 73 10.58 5.63 7.83
CA SER A 73 11.87 6.06 7.27
C SER A 73 11.78 7.40 6.54
N SER A 74 10.67 7.67 5.85
CA SER A 74 10.43 8.94 5.16
C SER A 74 10.29 10.11 6.13
N LEU A 75 9.59 9.91 7.26
CA LEU A 75 9.43 10.93 8.30
C LEU A 75 10.76 11.20 9.01
N VAL A 76 11.47 10.14 9.39
CA VAL A 76 12.79 10.25 10.03
C VAL A 76 13.76 10.98 9.12
N ARG A 77 13.82 10.63 7.83
CA ARG A 77 14.63 11.34 6.84
C ARG A 77 14.33 12.84 6.78
N MET A 78 13.05 13.20 6.72
CA MET A 78 12.64 14.60 6.68
C MET A 78 13.02 15.34 7.96
N MET A 79 12.90 14.68 9.11
CA MET A 79 13.33 15.21 10.41
C MET A 79 14.84 15.47 10.42
N TYR A 80 15.68 14.49 10.04
CA TYR A 80 17.13 14.65 10.00
C TYR A 80 17.57 15.73 9.00
N SER A 81 16.94 15.79 7.83
CA SER A 81 17.23 16.82 6.82
C SER A 81 16.91 18.24 7.31
N ARG A 82 15.90 18.43 8.18
CA ARG A 82 15.47 19.77 8.64
C ARG A 82 15.97 20.18 10.02
N ALA A 83 16.21 19.20 10.90
CA ALA A 83 16.52 19.43 12.31
C ALA A 83 17.76 18.67 12.80
N GLY A 84 18.42 17.90 11.92
CA GLY A 84 19.65 17.19 12.25
C GLY A 84 20.85 18.14 12.32
N ALA A 85 21.84 17.76 13.14
CA ALA A 85 23.15 18.39 13.11
C ALA A 85 24.02 17.74 12.03
N TYR A 86 24.59 18.55 11.14
CA TYR A 86 25.56 18.08 10.16
C TYR A 86 26.94 17.89 10.82
N PRO A 87 27.69 16.83 10.47
CA PRO A 87 29.09 16.72 10.86
C PRO A 87 29.90 17.93 10.38
N ALA A 88 30.94 18.29 11.13
CA ALA A 88 31.85 19.36 10.72
C ALA A 88 32.45 19.04 9.34
N ASN A 89 32.46 20.02 8.43
CA ASN A 89 32.93 19.90 7.04
C ASN A 89 32.06 19.02 6.12
N GLN A 90 30.86 18.63 6.54
CA GLN A 90 29.89 17.99 5.64
C GLN A 90 29.21 19.07 4.76
N PRO A 91 29.22 18.95 3.42
CA PRO A 91 28.42 19.82 2.56
C PRO A 91 26.92 19.59 2.83
N MET A 92 26.10 20.61 2.53
CA MET A 92 24.66 20.50 2.74
C MET A 92 24.09 19.33 1.92
N LEU A 93 23.48 18.37 2.63
CA LEU A 93 22.79 17.24 2.01
C LEU A 93 21.35 17.64 1.69
N TYR A 94 20.92 17.36 0.46
CA TYR A 94 19.55 17.57 0.01
C TYR A 94 18.67 16.37 0.37
N ALA A 95 17.35 16.54 0.31
CA ALA A 95 16.41 15.48 0.68
C ALA A 95 16.60 14.17 -0.14
N GLU A 96 17.15 14.29 -1.35
CA GLU A 96 17.47 13.20 -2.26
C GLU A 96 18.64 12.33 -1.81
N ASP A 97 19.62 12.87 -1.07
CA ASP A 97 20.77 12.12 -0.52
C ASP A 97 20.36 11.10 0.56
N PHE A 98 19.15 11.24 1.09
CA PHE A 98 18.60 10.35 2.10
C PHE A 98 17.60 9.33 1.50
N SER A 99 17.44 9.29 0.17
CA SER A 99 16.56 8.36 -0.51
C SER A 99 17.17 6.95 -0.59
N PRO A 100 16.46 5.87 -0.18
CA PRO A 100 16.94 4.50 -0.37
C PRO A 100 16.91 4.05 -1.85
N ASN A 101 16.33 4.87 -2.73
CA ASN A 101 16.19 4.60 -4.16
C ASN A 101 17.22 5.36 -5.01
N THR A 102 17.99 6.26 -4.40
CA THR A 102 19.04 7.02 -5.08
C THR A 102 20.39 6.41 -4.66
N PRO A 103 21.26 6.01 -5.60
CA PRO A 103 22.60 5.49 -5.28
C PRO A 103 23.53 6.56 -4.69
#